data_AF-F4B9M6-F1
#
_entry.id   AF-F4B9M6-F1
#
_cell.length_a   1.000
_cell.length_b   1.000
_cell.length_c   1.000
_cell.angle_alpha   90.00
_cell.angle_beta   90.00
_cell.angle_gamma   90.00
#
_symmetry.space_group_name_H-M   'P 1'
#
loop_
_entity.id
_entity.type
_entity.pdbx_description
1 polymer ?
#
loop_
_entity_poly.entity_id
_entity_poly.type
_entity_poly.pdbx_seq_one_letter_code
_entity_poly.pdbx_strand_id
1 'polypeptide(L)'
;MKDVKIYSPPGFSKLLNTYKDIGNNISAEVYESNLPKAKIGDLEVYSVEACHAIYAVAYIITNGEKKIVYSGDTSEPCEGIIKESKDADLIIHEATCLEGCEIYGHTPLPKLKEIFDKKRVIITHIPSQIEDKYTNLGDFILAFDGLIWNV
;
A
#
# COMPACT_ATOMS: atom_id res chain seq x y z
N MET A 1 -14.93 13.50 20.97
CA MET A 1 -14.26 12.38 20.28
C MET A 1 -12.78 12.73 20.21
N LYS A 2 -11.87 11.76 20.28
CA LYS A 2 -10.48 12.03 19.90
C LYS A 2 -10.49 12.17 18.38
N ASP A 3 -9.91 13.24 17.86
CA ASP A 3 -9.83 13.44 16.42
C ASP A 3 -8.99 12.32 15.80
N VAL A 4 -9.46 11.79 14.66
CA VAL A 4 -8.72 10.79 13.89
C VAL A 4 -7.46 11.44 13.35
N LYS A 5 -6.32 10.75 13.46
CA LYS A 5 -5.04 11.22 12.90
C LYS A 5 -4.85 10.67 11.51
N ILE A 6 -4.51 11.54 10.56
CA ILE A 6 -4.25 11.19 9.16
C ILE A 6 -2.81 11.58 8.84
N TYR A 7 -2.03 10.62 8.36
CA TYR A 7 -0.66 10.83 7.89
C TYR A 7 -0.66 10.63 6.39
N SER A 8 -0.30 11.65 5.61
CA SER A 8 -0.44 11.60 4.15
C SER A 8 0.64 12.40 3.43
N PRO A 9 0.90 12.11 2.15
CA PRO A 9 1.53 13.06 1.26
C PRO A 9 0.81 14.41 1.25
N PRO A 10 1.47 15.50 0.83
CA PRO A 10 0.84 16.81 0.72
C PRO A 10 -0.34 16.83 -0.25
N GLY A 11 -1.45 17.45 0.15
CA GLY A 11 -2.66 17.66 -0.65
C GLY A 11 -3.97 17.26 0.04
N PHE A 12 -3.89 16.39 1.06
CA PHE A 12 -5.05 15.89 1.79
C PHE A 12 -5.77 17.00 2.58
N SER A 13 -5.03 17.90 3.24
CA SER A 13 -5.66 18.99 4.02
C SER A 13 -6.56 19.87 3.16
N LYS A 14 -6.15 20.13 1.91
CA LYS A 14 -6.94 20.89 0.93
C LYS A 14 -8.23 20.16 0.57
N LEU A 15 -8.16 18.84 0.36
CA LEU A 15 -9.33 18.02 0.07
C LEU A 15 -10.29 18.03 1.27
N LEU A 16 -9.78 17.77 2.48
CA LEU A 16 -10.57 17.76 3.70
C LEU A 16 -11.28 19.10 3.94
N ASN A 17 -10.59 20.22 3.73
CA ASN A 17 -11.19 21.55 3.90
C ASN A 17 -12.28 21.82 2.86
N THR A 18 -12.08 21.42 1.59
CA THR A 18 -13.14 21.51 0.57
C THR A 18 -14.43 20.82 1.02
N TYR A 19 -14.32 19.62 1.60
CA TYR A 19 -15.50 18.90 2.09
C TYR A 19 -16.14 19.57 3.31
N LYS A 20 -15.34 20.16 4.21
CA LYS A 20 -15.87 20.94 5.34
C LYS A 20 -16.62 22.19 4.85
N ASP A 21 -16.06 22.89 3.86
CA ASP A 21 -16.59 24.15 3.33
C ASP A 21 -17.97 23.97 2.66
N ILE A 22 -18.24 22.80 2.08
CA ILE A 22 -19.57 22.45 1.53
C ILE A 22 -20.55 21.96 2.60
N GLY A 23 -20.21 22.08 3.89
CA GLY A 23 -21.12 21.84 5.02
C GLY A 23 -21.04 20.46 5.67
N ASN A 24 -20.04 19.63 5.33
CA ASN A 24 -19.87 18.34 6.00
C ASN A 24 -19.26 18.52 7.41
N ASN A 25 -19.89 17.93 8.42
CA ASN A 25 -19.39 17.94 9.80
C ASN A 25 -18.34 16.85 10.02
N ILE A 26 -17.17 17.01 9.40
CA ILE A 26 -16.02 16.09 9.49
C ILE A 26 -14.80 16.77 10.08
N SER A 27 -13.97 16.04 10.82
CA SER A 27 -12.74 16.54 11.43
C SER A 27 -11.68 15.45 11.51
N ALA A 28 -10.42 15.85 11.38
CA ALA A 28 -9.24 15.00 11.52
C ALA A 28 -8.01 15.88 11.82
N GLU A 29 -7.07 15.35 12.58
CA GLU A 29 -5.71 15.90 12.70
C GLU A 29 -4.87 15.41 11.53
N VAL A 30 -4.51 16.30 10.60
CA VAL A 30 -3.77 15.93 9.39
C VAL A 30 -2.29 16.30 9.54
N TYR A 31 -1.42 15.33 9.29
CA TYR A 31 0.03 15.45 9.31
C TYR A 31 0.56 15.16 7.91
N GLU A 32 0.90 16.21 7.17
CA GLU A 32 1.40 16.09 5.79
C GLU A 32 2.92 16.11 5.73
N SER A 33 3.50 15.17 4.98
CA SER A 33 4.93 15.12 4.68
C SER A 33 5.13 14.37 3.37
N ASN A 34 6.22 14.62 2.64
CA ASN A 34 6.53 13.82 1.45
C ASN A 34 6.63 12.33 1.83
N LEU A 35 7.33 12.01 2.93
CA LEU A 35 7.39 10.65 3.46
C LEU A 35 6.71 10.62 4.84
N PRO A 36 5.38 10.39 4.91
CA PRO A 36 4.67 10.38 6.17
C PRO A 36 5.15 9.28 7.10
N LYS A 37 5.17 9.58 8.38
CA LYS A 37 5.54 8.65 9.42
C LYS A 37 4.76 8.92 10.70
N ALA A 38 4.57 7.88 11.49
CA ALA A 38 3.83 7.92 12.74
C ALA A 38 4.40 6.94 13.75
N LYS A 39 4.10 7.20 15.03
CA LYS A 39 4.26 6.22 16.10
C LYS A 39 2.92 6.02 16.77
N ILE A 40 2.44 4.77 16.82
CA ILE A 40 1.13 4.39 17.33
C ILE A 40 1.33 3.30 18.38
N GLY A 41 1.43 3.70 19.65
CA GLY A 41 1.87 2.80 20.71
C GLY A 41 3.28 2.28 20.42
N ASP A 42 3.41 0.96 20.33
CA ASP A 42 4.67 0.27 20.01
C ASP A 42 4.91 0.11 18.50
N LEU A 43 3.95 0.52 17.66
CA LEU A 43 4.10 0.49 16.20
C LEU A 43 4.84 1.73 15.72
N GLU A 44 5.90 1.52 14.95
CA GLU A 44 6.49 2.50 14.06
C GLU A 44 5.90 2.31 12.66
N VAL A 45 5.46 3.42 12.07
CA VAL A 45 5.01 3.48 10.69
C VAL A 45 5.83 4.51 9.96
N TYR A 46 6.49 4.13 8.87
CA TYR A 46 7.20 5.06 8.00
C TYR A 46 6.90 4.73 6.56
N SER A 47 7.23 5.65 5.66
CA SER A 47 6.99 5.46 4.24
C SER A 47 8.28 5.51 3.44
N VAL A 48 8.26 4.84 2.29
CA VAL A 48 9.25 4.97 1.21
C VAL A 48 8.53 5.39 -0.06
N GLU A 49 9.24 5.99 -1.02
CA GLU A 49 8.62 6.35 -2.30
C GLU A 49 8.15 5.09 -3.04
N ALA A 50 6.96 5.17 -3.63
CA ALA A 50 6.42 4.18 -4.56
C ALA A 50 6.61 4.68 -6.00
N CYS A 51 6.73 3.74 -6.94
CA CYS A 51 7.08 4.03 -8.32
C CYS A 51 5.81 4.09 -9.18
N HIS A 52 5.03 5.15 -9.00
CA HIS A 52 3.71 5.32 -9.63
C HIS A 52 3.66 6.51 -10.61
N ALA A 53 2.61 6.60 -11.43
CA ALA A 53 2.45 7.67 -12.43
C ALA A 53 2.27 9.07 -11.81
N ILE A 54 1.80 9.12 -10.56
CA ILE A 54 1.79 10.30 -9.71
C ILE A 54 2.56 10.00 -8.42
N TYR A 55 2.89 11.04 -7.65
CA TYR A 55 3.56 10.85 -6.37
C TYR A 55 2.77 9.90 -5.46
N ALA A 56 3.42 8.83 -5.04
CA ALA A 56 2.85 7.80 -4.17
C ALA A 56 3.92 7.31 -3.19
N VAL A 57 3.46 6.67 -2.12
CA VAL A 57 4.33 6.09 -1.10
C VAL A 57 3.82 4.71 -0.70
N ALA A 58 4.76 3.83 -0.37
CA ALA A 58 4.50 2.59 0.34
C ALA A 58 4.65 2.83 1.85
N TYR A 59 3.90 2.09 2.67
CA TYR A 59 3.99 2.15 4.12
C TYR A 59 4.61 0.89 4.70
N ILE A 60 5.53 1.07 5.62
CA ILE A 60 6.16 0.01 6.41
C ILE A 60 5.66 0.15 7.83
N ILE A 61 5.16 -0.95 8.39
CA ILE A 61 4.61 -1.03 9.73
C ILE A 61 5.41 -2.07 10.51
N THR A 62 5.98 -1.68 11.65
CA THR A 62 6.78 -2.58 12.46
C THR A 62 6.66 -2.29 13.94
N ASN A 63 6.80 -3.33 14.76
CA ASN A 63 7.01 -3.21 16.21
C ASN A 63 8.45 -3.59 16.64
N GLY A 64 9.37 -3.73 15.67
CA GLY A 64 10.74 -4.21 15.86
C GLY A 64 10.91 -5.73 15.79
N GLU A 65 9.86 -6.52 16.03
CA GLU A 65 9.87 -7.98 15.90
C GLU A 65 9.23 -8.46 14.59
N LYS A 66 8.16 -7.77 14.18
CA LYS A 66 7.39 -8.04 12.97
C LYS A 66 7.45 -6.85 12.03
N LYS A 67 7.47 -7.12 10.73
CA LYS A 67 7.44 -6.09 9.68
C LYS A 67 6.42 -6.40 8.60
N ILE A 68 5.55 -5.43 8.32
CA ILE A 68 4.58 -5.45 7.23
C ILE A 68 4.93 -4.36 6.23
N VAL A 69 4.91 -4.70 4.95
CA VAL A 69 5.03 -3.75 3.83
C VAL A 69 3.68 -3.65 3.13
N TYR A 70 3.17 -2.44 2.97
CA TYR A 70 1.99 -2.12 2.16
C TYR A 70 2.42 -1.24 0.99
N SER A 71 2.41 -1.77 -0.23
CA SER A 71 3.04 -1.12 -1.38
C SER A 71 2.38 0.20 -1.79
N GLY A 72 1.06 0.32 -1.58
CA GLY A 72 0.26 1.24 -2.39
C GLY A 72 0.31 0.86 -3.87
N ASP A 73 -0.12 1.77 -4.75
CA ASP A 73 0.00 1.59 -6.19
C ASP A 73 1.45 1.85 -6.61
N THR A 74 2.03 0.93 -7.38
CA THR A 74 3.44 1.01 -7.77
C THR A 74 3.75 0.09 -8.95
N SER A 75 4.68 0.50 -9.79
CA SER A 75 5.34 -0.37 -10.76
C SER A 75 6.62 -0.94 -10.15
N GLU A 76 6.84 -2.24 -10.34
CA GLU A 76 8.06 -2.91 -9.92
C GLU A 76 8.98 -3.18 -11.12
N PRO A 77 10.32 -3.03 -10.99
CA PRO A 77 11.05 -2.90 -9.73
C PRO A 77 11.06 -1.47 -9.14
N CYS A 78 10.78 -1.35 -7.84
CA CYS A 78 10.86 -0.13 -7.06
C CYS A 78 11.81 -0.31 -5.87
N GLU A 79 12.97 0.36 -5.91
CA GLU A 79 14.10 0.07 -5.01
C GLU A 79 13.74 0.14 -3.52
N GLY A 80 12.96 1.16 -3.11
CA GLY A 80 12.53 1.33 -1.72
C GLY A 80 11.70 0.15 -1.24
N ILE A 81 10.70 -0.25 -2.01
CA ILE A 81 9.78 -1.35 -1.67
C ILE A 81 10.53 -2.69 -1.66
N ILE A 82 11.36 -2.95 -2.68
CA ILE A 82 12.18 -4.17 -2.75
C ILE A 82 13.10 -4.28 -1.54
N LYS A 83 13.75 -3.16 -1.14
CA LYS A 83 14.65 -3.15 0.01
C LYS A 83 13.92 -3.47 1.31
N GLU A 84 12.80 -2.80 1.57
CA GLU A 84 12.00 -2.98 2.79
C GLU A 84 11.30 -4.36 2.85
N SER A 85 11.12 -5.00 1.70
CA SER A 85 10.48 -6.32 1.60
C SER A 85 11.41 -7.50 1.91
N LYS A 86 12.73 -7.30 1.95
CA LYS A 86 13.71 -8.41 2.12
C LYS A 86 13.54 -9.17 3.44
N ASP A 87 13.19 -8.47 4.50
CA ASP A 87 13.02 -9.00 5.86
C ASP A 87 11.58 -8.85 6.36
N ALA A 88 10.63 -8.59 5.46
CA ALA A 88 9.21 -8.49 5.82
C ALA A 88 8.63 -9.87 6.22
N ASP A 89 7.78 -9.86 7.24
CA ASP A 89 6.94 -11.00 7.60
C ASP A 89 5.72 -11.11 6.68
N LEU A 90 5.21 -9.97 6.22
CA LEU A 90 4.09 -9.87 5.30
C LEU A 90 4.28 -8.71 4.32
N ILE A 91 3.98 -8.97 3.06
CA ILE A 91 3.93 -7.99 1.98
C ILE A 91 2.49 -7.97 1.45
N ILE A 92 1.85 -6.81 1.50
CA ILE A 92 0.58 -6.53 0.85
C ILE A 92 0.91 -5.69 -0.36
N HIS A 93 0.80 -6.27 -1.55
CA HIS A 93 1.22 -5.65 -2.79
C HIS A 93 0.08 -5.52 -3.79
N GLU A 94 0.00 -4.40 -4.49
CA GLU A 94 -0.88 -4.28 -5.66
C GLU A 94 -0.47 -5.28 -6.76
N ALA A 95 -1.43 -5.82 -7.49
CA ALA A 95 -1.18 -6.67 -8.66
C ALA A 95 -2.21 -6.32 -9.73
N THR A 96 -2.20 -5.08 -10.22
CA THR A 96 -3.33 -4.52 -10.98
C THR A 96 -3.60 -5.25 -12.30
N CYS A 97 -2.58 -5.82 -12.94
CA CYS A 97 -2.73 -6.42 -14.27
C CYS A 97 -1.93 -7.72 -14.45
N LEU A 98 -2.11 -8.35 -15.60
CA LEU A 98 -1.30 -9.49 -16.04
C LEU A 98 -0.13 -9.05 -16.94
N GLU A 99 -0.26 -7.91 -17.63
CA GLU A 99 0.75 -7.29 -18.49
C GLU A 99 0.40 -5.82 -18.80
N GLY A 100 1.41 -4.99 -19.10
CA GLY A 100 1.24 -3.69 -19.75
C GLY A 100 0.80 -2.51 -18.87
N CYS A 101 0.49 -2.73 -17.58
CA CYS A 101 0.09 -1.65 -16.67
C CYS A 101 1.27 -0.87 -16.05
N GLU A 102 2.51 -1.28 -16.33
CA GLU A 102 3.73 -0.60 -15.86
C GLU A 102 3.77 0.87 -16.31
N ILE A 103 3.25 1.17 -17.50
CA ILE A 103 3.19 2.53 -18.04
C ILE A 103 2.29 3.46 -17.21
N TYR A 104 1.37 2.89 -16.44
CA TYR A 104 0.48 3.61 -15.51
C TYR A 104 1.00 3.55 -14.07
N GLY A 105 2.21 3.03 -13.86
CA GLY A 105 2.80 2.89 -12.54
C GLY A 105 2.19 1.76 -11.73
N HIS A 106 1.82 0.65 -12.37
CA HIS A 106 1.29 -0.54 -11.71
C HIS A 106 2.12 -1.80 -11.97
N THR A 107 1.95 -2.84 -11.15
CA THR A 107 2.76 -4.05 -11.26
C THR A 107 1.96 -5.23 -11.83
N PRO A 108 2.44 -5.87 -12.91
CA PRO A 108 1.88 -7.12 -13.40
C PRO A 108 2.13 -8.30 -12.44
N LEU A 109 1.15 -9.19 -12.27
CA LEU A 109 1.30 -10.40 -11.44
C LEU A 109 2.56 -11.25 -11.79
N PRO A 110 2.89 -11.51 -13.08
CA PRO A 110 4.12 -12.24 -13.41
C PRO A 110 5.37 -11.55 -12.85
N LYS A 111 5.41 -10.21 -12.88
CA LYS A 111 6.55 -9.43 -12.39
C LYS A 111 6.74 -9.57 -10.88
N LEU A 112 5.64 -9.55 -10.11
CA LEU A 112 5.70 -9.81 -8.67
C LEU A 112 6.27 -11.19 -8.34
N LYS A 113 5.85 -12.22 -9.10
CA LYS A 113 6.33 -13.60 -8.90
C LYS A 113 7.82 -13.78 -9.19
N GLU A 114 8.43 -12.88 -9.98
CA GLU A 114 9.88 -12.86 -10.21
C GLU A 114 10.64 -12.22 -9.05
N ILE A 115 10.05 -11.23 -8.38
CA ILE A 115 10.73 -10.38 -7.40
C ILE A 115 10.58 -10.92 -5.98
N PHE A 116 9.38 -11.36 -5.61
CA PHE A 116 9.05 -11.69 -4.22
C PHE A 116 8.91 -13.20 -4.01
N ASP A 117 9.36 -13.67 -2.84
CA ASP A 117 9.12 -15.04 -2.41
C ASP A 117 7.62 -15.25 -2.15
N LYS A 118 7.09 -16.36 -2.64
CA LYS A 118 5.65 -16.62 -2.70
C LYS A 118 5.01 -16.75 -1.33
N LYS A 119 5.76 -17.09 -0.28
CA LYS A 119 5.22 -17.44 1.03
C LYS A 119 4.75 -16.28 1.90
N ARG A 120 4.89 -15.03 1.45
CA ARG A 120 4.63 -13.83 2.29
C ARG A 120 3.92 -12.69 1.55
N VAL A 121 3.28 -12.98 0.42
CA VAL A 121 2.65 -11.95 -0.42
C VAL A 121 1.15 -12.13 -0.48
N ILE A 122 0.43 -11.13 0.02
CA ILE A 122 -0.99 -10.92 -0.28
C ILE A 122 -1.05 -9.94 -1.45
N ILE A 123 -1.72 -10.32 -2.54
CA ILE A 123 -1.98 -9.43 -3.67
C ILE A 123 -3.35 -8.78 -3.55
N THR A 124 -3.43 -7.50 -3.92
CA THR A 124 -4.67 -6.70 -3.88
C THR A 124 -4.73 -5.74 -5.09
N HIS A 125 -5.69 -4.81 -5.08
CA HIS A 125 -5.89 -3.80 -6.13
C HIS A 125 -6.11 -4.42 -7.52
N ILE A 126 -6.91 -5.49 -7.58
CA ILE A 126 -7.23 -6.17 -8.83
C ILE A 126 -8.53 -5.59 -9.40
N PRO A 127 -8.57 -5.16 -10.68
CA PRO A 127 -9.81 -4.77 -11.32
C PRO A 127 -10.76 -5.95 -11.40
N SER A 128 -11.99 -5.75 -10.93
CA SER A 128 -13.02 -6.81 -10.87
C SER A 128 -13.32 -7.46 -12.23
N GLN A 129 -13.04 -6.76 -13.33
CA GLN A 129 -13.25 -7.28 -14.70
C GLN A 129 -12.26 -8.36 -15.11
N ILE A 130 -11.16 -8.53 -14.38
CA ILE A 130 -10.11 -9.50 -14.69
C ILE A 130 -9.75 -10.39 -13.51
N GLU A 131 -10.45 -10.27 -12.37
CA GLU A 131 -10.19 -11.06 -11.16
C GLU A 131 -10.26 -12.57 -11.43
N ASP A 132 -11.21 -13.00 -12.26
CA ASP A 132 -11.37 -14.39 -12.70
C ASP A 132 -10.16 -14.94 -13.48
N LYS A 133 -9.32 -14.05 -14.04
CA LYS A 133 -8.09 -14.41 -14.75
C LYS A 133 -6.90 -14.63 -13.81
N TYR A 134 -7.00 -14.24 -12.55
CA TYR A 134 -5.96 -14.45 -11.53
C TYR A 134 -5.96 -15.91 -11.07
N THR A 135 -5.42 -16.75 -11.95
CA THR A 135 -5.25 -18.18 -11.72
C THR A 135 -3.80 -18.49 -11.36
N ASN A 136 -3.56 -19.69 -10.82
CA ASN A 136 -2.21 -20.21 -10.57
C ASN A 136 -1.33 -19.25 -9.74
N LEU A 137 -1.88 -18.71 -8.66
CA LEU A 137 -1.19 -17.74 -7.79
C LEU A 137 0.08 -18.32 -7.15
N GLY A 138 0.20 -19.64 -7.07
CA GLY A 138 1.26 -20.29 -6.30
C GLY A 138 0.96 -20.10 -4.82
N ASP A 139 1.95 -19.67 -4.04
CA ASP A 139 1.75 -19.41 -2.61
C ASP A 139 1.27 -17.97 -2.32
N PHE A 140 1.11 -17.13 -3.37
CA PHE A 140 0.51 -15.82 -3.23
C PHE A 140 -0.96 -15.95 -2.82
N ILE A 141 -1.42 -15.00 -2.01
CA ILE A 141 -2.77 -14.98 -1.49
C ILE A 141 -3.54 -13.85 -2.15
N LEU A 142 -4.65 -14.16 -2.79
CA LEU A 142 -5.55 -13.14 -3.33
C LEU A 142 -6.38 -12.53 -2.19
N ALA A 143 -6.20 -11.22 -1.97
CA ALA A 143 -7.08 -10.46 -1.08
C ALA A 143 -8.50 -10.41 -1.64
N PHE A 144 -9.48 -10.48 -0.74
CA PHE A 144 -10.88 -10.22 -1.02
C PHE A 144 -11.48 -9.38 0.11
N ASP A 145 -12.61 -8.73 -0.15
CA ASP A 145 -13.28 -7.89 0.83
C ASP A 145 -13.62 -8.70 2.10
N GLY A 146 -13.04 -8.28 3.23
CA GLY A 146 -13.20 -8.96 4.53
C GLY A 146 -12.18 -10.06 4.81
N LEU A 147 -11.14 -10.23 3.99
CA LEU A 147 -10.01 -11.10 4.32
C LEU A 147 -9.38 -10.68 5.65
N ILE A 148 -9.17 -11.65 6.54
CA ILE A 148 -8.46 -11.48 7.82
C ILE A 148 -7.16 -12.29 7.74
N TRP A 149 -6.05 -11.68 8.14
CA TRP A 149 -4.74 -12.32 8.14
C TRP A 149 -4.02 -12.08 9.48
N ASN A 150 -3.34 -13.12 9.98
CA ASN A 150 -2.56 -13.05 11.21
C ASN A 150 -1.06 -12.94 10.86
N VAL A 151 -0.36 -12.00 11.50
CA VAL A 151 1.06 -11.70 11.30
C VAL A 151 1.87 -12.03 12.54
#